data_AF-A0A7K2Z4J3-F1
#
_entry.id   AF-A0A7K2Z4J3-F1
#
_cell.length_a   1.000
_cell.length_b   1.000
_cell.length_c   1.000
_cell.angle_alpha   90.00
_cell.angle_beta   90.00
_cell.angle_gamma   90.00
#
_symmetry.space_group_name_H-M   'P 1'
#
loop_
_entity.id
_entity.type
_entity.pdbx_description
1 polymer ?
#
loop_
_entity_poly.entity_id
_entity_poly.type
_entity_poly.pdbx_seq_one_letter_code
_entity_poly.pdbx_strand_id
1 'polypeptide(L)'
;MSTSVSPFPWLALLIVLGLAGATRKLRSRVRELPVLGEEGDASDVSDASDASDAFEVSKAFDEGAEAVRADESHASHASDAWTVLAAVGVRVEPGTVRAAVAHAEREHLLLLDLVPGDLPSDHLLTLLGRLDPKKVRTDPLARGRGAGHALVVRTDVLARAGIDAAEQADLEPSELIALTAALKPYAAFETGHAVAPRLIALGSDPSRRKRWLRATGVPVWPNLVGGLGEAAAYTGACVTTPLWGAVAVLAMWLQPYAVAAGAVPVRPRDL
;
A
#
# COMPACT_ATOMS: atom_id res chain seq x y z
N MET A 1 -30.04 -39.97 -26.82
CA MET A 1 -29.06 -39.24 -26.00
C MET A 1 -29.82 -38.14 -25.28
N SER A 2 -30.21 -38.36 -24.02
CA SER A 2 -30.96 -37.37 -23.25
C SER A 2 -29.99 -36.34 -22.70
N THR A 3 -30.03 -35.12 -23.23
CA THR A 3 -29.34 -33.96 -22.67
C THR A 3 -30.00 -33.59 -21.35
N SER A 4 -29.44 -34.08 -20.23
CA SER A 4 -29.84 -33.63 -18.91
C SER A 4 -29.44 -32.16 -18.76
N VAL A 5 -30.41 -31.27 -18.91
CA VAL A 5 -30.23 -29.84 -18.59
C VAL A 5 -29.94 -29.77 -17.10
N SER A 6 -28.77 -29.26 -16.73
CA SER A 6 -28.36 -29.11 -15.33
C SER A 6 -29.37 -28.23 -14.59
N PRO A 7 -29.84 -28.62 -13.40
CA PRO A 7 -30.90 -27.88 -12.71
C PRO A 7 -30.47 -26.52 -12.11
N PHE A 8 -29.17 -26.18 -12.09
CA PHE A 8 -28.68 -24.98 -11.38
C PHE A 8 -27.61 -24.14 -12.13
N PRO A 9 -27.81 -23.74 -13.40
CA PRO A 9 -26.85 -22.89 -14.13
C PRO A 9 -26.67 -21.50 -13.49
N TRP A 10 -27.64 -21.05 -12.70
CA TRP A 10 -27.60 -19.76 -12.01
C TRP A 10 -26.53 -19.70 -10.91
N LEU A 11 -26.12 -20.84 -10.33
CA LEU A 11 -25.12 -20.85 -9.26
C LEU A 11 -23.73 -20.46 -9.78
N ALA A 12 -23.33 -21.00 -10.94
CA ALA A 12 -22.09 -20.60 -11.59
C ALA A 12 -22.12 -19.13 -12.04
N LEU A 13 -23.28 -18.66 -12.52
CA LEU A 13 -23.46 -17.25 -12.86
C LEU A 13 -23.26 -16.33 -11.65
N LEU A 14 -23.80 -16.70 -10.48
CA LEU A 14 -23.60 -15.94 -9.25
C LEU A 14 -22.13 -15.89 -8.82
N ILE A 15 -21.40 -17.01 -8.95
CA ILE A 15 -19.96 -17.06 -8.66
C ILE A 15 -19.19 -16.09 -9.58
N VAL A 16 -19.44 -16.15 -10.89
CA VAL A 16 -18.79 -15.27 -11.87
C VAL A 16 -19.12 -13.79 -11.61
N LEU A 17 -20.38 -13.47 -11.34
CA LEU A 17 -20.80 -12.10 -11.00
C LEU A 17 -20.15 -11.60 -9.71
N GLY A 18 -20.08 -12.45 -8.68
CA GLY A 18 -19.40 -12.13 -7.42
C GLY A 18 -17.92 -11.84 -7.63
N LEU A 19 -17.24 -12.67 -8.44
CA LEU A 19 -15.84 -12.50 -8.78
C LEU A 19 -15.58 -11.21 -9.56
N ALA A 20 -16.43 -10.90 -10.55
CA ALA A 20 -16.34 -9.67 -11.32
C ALA A 20 -16.54 -8.41 -10.45
N GLY A 21 -17.51 -8.44 -9.54
CA GLY A 21 -17.75 -7.37 -8.57
C GLY A 21 -16.57 -7.17 -7.63
N ALA A 22 -16.03 -8.26 -7.06
CA ALA A 22 -14.83 -8.22 -6.22
C ALA A 22 -13.63 -7.66 -6.99
N THR A 23 -13.39 -8.13 -8.22
CA THR A 23 -12.29 -7.67 -9.07
C THR A 23 -12.38 -6.17 -9.34
N ARG A 24 -13.55 -5.67 -9.73
CA ARG A 24 -13.78 -4.23 -9.96
C ARG A 24 -13.51 -3.40 -8.70
N LYS A 25 -13.95 -3.89 -7.54
CA LYS A 25 -13.74 -3.22 -6.25
C LYS A 25 -12.26 -3.17 -5.88
N LEU A 26 -11.54 -4.29 -6.00
CA LEU A 26 -10.11 -4.37 -5.72
C LEU A 26 -9.33 -3.46 -6.67
N ARG A 27 -9.65 -3.47 -7.96
CA ARG A 27 -9.03 -2.61 -8.96
C ARG A 27 -9.23 -1.12 -8.66
N SER A 28 -10.42 -0.71 -8.21
CA SER A 28 -10.67 0.66 -7.75
C SER A 28 -9.74 1.03 -6.61
N ARG A 29 -9.58 0.15 -5.61
CA ARG A 29 -8.73 0.39 -4.44
C ARG A 29 -7.25 0.51 -4.80
N VAL A 30 -6.73 -0.32 -5.72
CA VAL A 30 -5.33 -0.21 -6.13
C VAL A 30 -5.06 1.10 -6.85
N ARG A 31 -5.97 1.51 -7.74
CA ARG A 31 -5.82 2.77 -8.49
C ARG A 31 -5.93 4.02 -7.62
N GLU A 32 -6.51 3.90 -6.44
CA GLU A 32 -6.59 4.98 -5.46
C GLU A 32 -5.31 5.11 -4.62
N LEU A 33 -4.37 4.17 -4.72
CA LEU A 33 -3.09 4.30 -4.04
C LEU A 33 -2.20 5.31 -4.78
N PRO A 34 -1.79 6.41 -4.15
CA PRO A 34 -0.83 7.34 -4.74
C PRO A 34 0.51 6.63 -4.96
N VAL A 35 1.18 6.98 -6.05
CA VAL A 35 2.53 6.52 -6.35
C VAL A 35 3.50 7.60 -5.92
N LEU A 36 4.49 7.23 -5.12
CA LEU A 36 5.59 8.11 -4.82
C LEU A 36 6.42 8.30 -6.09
N GLY A 37 6.60 9.56 -6.51
CA GLY A 37 7.38 9.91 -7.71
C GLY A 37 8.82 9.41 -7.62
N GLU A 38 9.40 9.08 -8.78
CA GLU A 38 10.78 8.60 -8.85
C GLU A 38 11.83 9.73 -8.73
N GLU A 39 11.43 10.99 -8.96
CA GLU A 39 12.28 12.18 -8.97
C GLU A 39 11.69 13.23 -7.99
N GLY A 40 12.47 14.03 -7.27
CA GLY A 40 13.55 14.79 -7.87
C GLY A 40 13.00 15.88 -8.81
N ASP A 41 11.71 16.23 -8.74
CA ASP A 41 11.13 17.36 -9.47
C ASP A 41 11.62 18.69 -8.86
N ALA A 42 12.90 18.95 -9.10
CA ALA A 42 13.50 20.28 -9.18
C ALA A 42 13.37 20.79 -10.63
N SER A 43 12.26 20.49 -11.31
CA SER A 43 11.89 21.03 -12.61
C SER A 43 10.59 21.84 -12.50
N ASP A 44 10.66 22.92 -11.72
CA ASP A 44 9.74 24.06 -11.85
C ASP A 44 10.42 25.39 -11.48
N VAL A 45 11.73 25.51 -11.77
CA VAL A 45 12.45 26.79 -11.82
C VAL A 45 13.23 26.87 -13.13
N SER A 46 12.49 26.98 -14.24
CA SER A 46 13.04 27.32 -15.55
C SER A 46 11.95 28.03 -16.35
N ASP A 47 11.60 29.24 -15.92
CA ASP A 47 11.08 30.28 -16.82
C ASP A 47 11.07 31.62 -16.08
N ALA A 48 12.25 32.26 -16.04
CA ALA A 48 12.39 33.72 -15.99
C ALA A 48 13.88 34.10 -16.22
N SER A 49 14.38 33.90 -17.44
CA SER A 49 15.49 34.71 -17.95
C SER A 49 15.00 35.53 -19.13
N ASP A 50 14.49 36.73 -18.84
CA ASP A 50 14.68 37.86 -19.74
C ASP A 50 14.47 39.17 -18.96
N ALA A 51 15.57 39.74 -18.49
CA ALA A 51 15.76 41.18 -18.31
C ALA A 51 17.22 41.41 -17.93
N SER A 52 18.03 41.60 -18.96
CA SER A 52 19.24 42.41 -18.87
C SER A 52 18.89 43.77 -18.26
N ASP A 53 19.44 44.08 -17.10
CA ASP A 53 20.09 45.37 -16.90
C ASP A 53 21.14 45.23 -15.81
N ALA A 54 22.37 45.48 -16.23
CA ALA A 54 23.53 45.49 -15.37
C ALA A 54 23.54 46.79 -14.55
N PHE A 55 24.15 46.66 -13.38
CA PHE A 55 24.82 47.71 -12.62
C PHE A 55 24.01 48.39 -11.49
N GLU A 56 23.83 47.67 -10.37
CA GLU A 56 24.04 48.29 -9.05
C GLU A 56 24.56 47.32 -7.97
N VAL A 57 25.89 47.29 -7.86
CA VAL A 57 26.66 47.42 -6.61
C VAL A 57 26.25 46.57 -5.37
N SER A 58 26.95 45.44 -5.22
CA SER A 58 27.75 45.09 -4.02
C SER A 58 27.14 45.24 -2.61
N LYS A 59 25.89 44.82 -2.38
CA LYS A 59 25.37 44.55 -1.03
C LYS A 59 24.56 43.25 -0.87
N ALA A 60 24.28 42.53 -1.95
CA ALA A 60 23.33 41.40 -1.96
C ALA A 60 23.96 40.00 -1.76
N PHE A 61 25.27 39.89 -1.52
CA PHE A 61 25.94 38.58 -1.41
C PHE A 61 25.87 37.93 -0.01
N ASP A 62 25.30 38.61 0.98
CA ASP A 62 25.10 38.06 2.33
C ASP A 62 23.66 37.54 2.54
N GLU A 63 22.65 38.19 1.96
CA GLU A 63 21.23 37.83 2.15
C GLU A 63 20.81 36.56 1.35
N GLY A 64 21.39 36.34 0.15
CA GLY A 64 21.11 35.12 -0.63
C GLY A 64 21.67 33.84 -0.01
N ALA A 65 22.76 33.96 0.75
CA ALA A 65 23.35 32.82 1.45
C ALA A 65 22.62 32.50 2.77
N GLU A 66 21.90 33.46 3.34
CA GLU A 66 21.03 33.25 4.51
C GLU A 66 19.69 32.63 4.09
N ALA A 67 19.13 33.00 2.94
CA ALA A 67 17.92 32.38 2.39
C ALA A 67 18.13 30.90 1.99
N VAL A 68 19.27 30.58 1.35
CA VAL A 68 19.62 29.17 1.03
C VAL A 68 19.93 28.37 2.30
N ARG A 69 20.57 28.97 3.32
CA ARG A 69 20.80 28.30 4.61
C ARG A 69 19.51 28.13 5.43
N ALA A 70 18.55 29.05 5.33
CA ALA A 70 17.24 28.93 5.96
C ALA A 70 16.42 27.81 5.30
N ASP A 71 16.46 27.70 3.98
CA ASP A 71 15.80 26.62 3.24
C ASP A 71 16.43 25.24 3.55
N GLU A 72 17.76 25.16 3.62
CA GLU A 72 18.49 23.93 4.01
C GLU A 72 18.26 23.54 5.49
N SER A 73 18.16 24.51 6.41
CA SER A 73 17.89 24.24 7.83
C SER A 73 16.43 23.90 8.12
N HIS A 74 15.47 24.48 7.38
CA HIS A 74 14.07 24.05 7.42
C HIS A 74 13.88 22.66 6.81
N ALA A 75 14.57 22.33 5.71
CA ALA A 75 14.55 20.98 5.12
C ALA A 75 15.20 19.93 6.05
N SER A 76 16.29 20.28 6.74
CA SER A 76 16.94 19.41 7.72
C SER A 76 16.09 19.18 8.98
N HIS A 77 15.44 20.22 9.51
CA HIS A 77 14.52 20.09 10.65
C HIS A 77 13.21 19.38 10.30
N ALA A 78 12.73 19.52 9.06
CA ALA A 78 11.59 18.76 8.58
C ALA A 78 11.93 17.26 8.53
N SER A 79 13.13 16.87 8.06
CA SER A 79 13.53 15.45 8.08
C SER A 79 13.71 14.87 9.47
N ASP A 80 14.14 15.66 10.46
CA ASP A 80 14.25 15.23 11.87
C ASP A 80 12.88 15.01 12.54
N ALA A 81 11.80 15.54 11.96
CA ALA A 81 10.44 15.35 12.47
C ALA A 81 9.80 14.02 12.03
N TRP A 82 10.45 13.27 11.13
CA TRP A 82 9.95 12.04 10.56
C TRP A 82 10.85 10.86 10.90
N THR A 83 10.23 9.77 11.33
CA THR A 83 10.90 8.52 11.66
C THR A 83 10.47 7.44 10.67
N VAL A 84 11.44 6.69 10.15
CA VAL A 84 11.19 5.55 9.27
C VAL A 84 11.32 4.27 10.07
N LEU A 85 10.28 3.46 10.07
CA LEU A 85 10.27 2.12 10.64
C LEU A 85 10.19 1.11 9.50
N ALA A 86 11.14 0.20 9.42
CA ALA A 86 11.19 -0.83 8.39
C ALA A 86 11.19 -2.21 9.04
N ALA A 87 10.53 -3.16 8.40
CA ALA A 87 10.58 -4.54 8.84
C ALA A 87 11.98 -5.13 8.58
N VAL A 88 12.37 -6.13 9.37
CA VAL A 88 13.64 -6.85 9.21
C VAL A 88 13.79 -7.35 7.77
N GLY A 89 14.93 -7.01 7.16
CA GLY A 89 15.26 -7.37 5.79
C GLY A 89 14.69 -6.42 4.72
N VAL A 90 13.86 -5.44 5.09
CA VAL A 90 13.42 -4.37 4.19
C VAL A 90 14.45 -3.25 4.18
N ARG A 91 14.83 -2.80 2.99
CA ARG A 91 15.68 -1.62 2.81
C ARG A 91 14.88 -0.52 2.14
N VAL A 92 14.83 0.65 2.78
CA VAL A 92 14.18 1.84 2.23
C VAL A 92 15.28 2.78 1.74
N GLU A 93 15.27 3.07 0.45
CA GLU A 93 16.23 4.02 -0.13
C GLU A 93 15.96 5.45 0.37
N PRO A 94 16.99 6.28 0.63
CA PRO A 94 16.80 7.68 1.02
C PRO A 94 15.91 8.48 0.06
N GLY A 95 15.97 8.21 -1.25
CA GLY A 95 15.08 8.84 -2.23
C GLY A 95 13.59 8.53 -1.98
N THR A 96 13.28 7.28 -1.66
CA THR A 96 11.92 6.85 -1.28
C THR A 96 11.46 7.52 0.01
N VAL A 97 12.36 7.67 1.00
CA VAL A 97 12.03 8.37 2.25
C VAL A 97 11.68 9.83 1.97
N ARG A 98 12.49 10.55 1.18
CA ARG A 98 12.21 11.94 0.82
C ARG A 98 10.88 12.09 0.07
N ALA A 99 10.62 11.22 -0.91
CA ALA A 99 9.36 11.22 -1.65
C ALA A 99 8.15 10.93 -0.74
N ALA A 100 8.31 9.99 0.21
CA ALA A 100 7.30 9.65 1.19
C ALA A 100 6.99 10.82 2.14
N VAL A 101 8.02 11.47 2.68
CA VAL A 101 7.87 12.65 3.54
C VAL A 101 7.22 13.80 2.77
N ALA A 102 7.70 14.12 1.57
CA ALA A 102 7.10 15.17 0.74
C ALA A 102 5.64 14.87 0.38
N HIS A 103 5.28 13.61 0.15
CA HIS A 103 3.89 13.21 -0.04
C HIS A 103 3.06 13.35 1.23
N ALA A 104 3.59 12.91 2.38
CA ALA A 104 2.91 13.00 3.66
C ALA A 104 2.64 14.46 4.06
N GLU A 105 3.61 15.35 3.87
CA GLU A 105 3.43 16.79 4.12
C GLU A 105 2.37 17.40 3.19
N ARG A 106 2.41 17.12 1.88
CA ARG A 106 1.41 17.62 0.92
C ARG A 106 -0.02 17.15 1.22
N GLU A 107 -0.17 15.94 1.73
CA GLU A 107 -1.47 15.34 2.06
C GLU A 107 -1.88 15.52 3.53
N HIS A 108 -1.08 16.26 4.31
CA HIS A 108 -1.25 16.46 5.76
C HIS A 108 -1.43 15.14 6.52
N LEU A 109 -0.59 14.16 6.21
CA LEU A 109 -0.53 12.89 6.91
C LEU A 109 0.46 12.99 8.07
N LEU A 110 0.25 12.20 9.12
CA LEU A 110 1.23 11.97 10.19
C LEU A 110 1.76 10.53 10.17
N LEU A 111 1.08 9.65 9.42
CA LEU A 111 1.38 8.23 9.31
C LEU A 111 1.18 7.77 7.87
N LEU A 112 2.23 7.23 7.25
CA LEU A 112 2.21 6.76 5.86
C LEU A 112 2.81 5.36 5.76
N ASP A 113 1.97 4.37 5.44
CA ASP A 113 2.41 3.01 5.17
C ASP A 113 2.87 2.87 3.71
N LEU A 114 4.08 2.36 3.52
CA LEU A 114 4.69 2.19 2.21
C LEU A 114 4.42 0.79 1.67
N VAL A 115 3.70 0.75 0.55
CA VAL A 115 3.38 -0.48 -0.18
C VAL A 115 4.47 -0.74 -1.22
N PRO A 116 5.18 -1.89 -1.16
CA PRO A 116 6.16 -2.24 -2.18
C PRO A 116 5.57 -2.27 -3.59
N GLY A 117 6.34 -1.79 -4.57
CA GLY A 117 5.95 -1.80 -5.98
C GLY A 117 5.84 -3.20 -6.57
N ASP A 118 6.59 -4.17 -6.05
CA ASP A 118 6.69 -5.55 -6.53
C ASP A 118 5.89 -6.56 -5.67
N LEU A 119 4.93 -6.07 -4.89
CA LEU A 119 4.19 -6.87 -3.91
C LEU A 119 3.52 -8.10 -4.58
N PRO A 120 3.75 -9.33 -4.09
CA PRO A 120 3.16 -10.54 -4.66
C PRO A 120 1.64 -10.46 -4.75
N SER A 121 1.07 -11.06 -5.79
CA SER A 121 -0.35 -10.98 -6.11
C SER A 121 -1.24 -11.37 -4.93
N ASP A 122 -0.92 -12.46 -4.21
CA ASP A 122 -1.66 -12.91 -3.03
C ASP A 122 -1.58 -11.93 -1.85
N HIS A 123 -0.41 -11.32 -1.61
CA HIS A 123 -0.23 -10.30 -0.58
C HIS A 123 -1.01 -9.03 -0.93
N LEU A 124 -0.96 -8.62 -2.20
CA LEU A 124 -1.70 -7.48 -2.73
C LEU A 124 -3.22 -7.70 -2.60
N LEU A 125 -3.74 -8.83 -3.05
CA LEU A 125 -5.17 -9.15 -2.94
C LEU A 125 -5.64 -9.21 -1.48
N THR A 126 -4.84 -9.80 -0.59
CA THR A 126 -5.13 -9.83 0.85
C THR A 126 -5.18 -8.42 1.45
N LEU A 127 -4.19 -7.58 1.11
CA LEU A 127 -4.13 -6.19 1.55
C LEU A 127 -5.38 -5.44 1.07
N LEU A 128 -5.65 -5.44 -0.23
CA LEU A 128 -6.79 -4.73 -0.83
C LEU A 128 -8.16 -5.26 -0.39
N GLY A 129 -8.25 -6.53 0.01
CA GLY A 129 -9.47 -7.07 0.59
C GLY A 129 -9.82 -6.41 1.93
N ARG A 130 -8.82 -5.96 2.68
CA ARG A 130 -8.93 -5.45 4.06
C ARG A 130 -8.66 -3.97 4.22
N LEU A 131 -7.90 -3.41 3.31
CA LEU A 131 -7.56 -2.00 3.21
C LEU A 131 -8.51 -1.33 2.22
N ASP A 132 -9.02 -0.17 2.63
CA ASP A 132 -9.79 0.72 1.79
C ASP A 132 -9.19 2.12 2.00
N PRO A 133 -8.33 2.60 1.09
CA PRO A 133 -7.54 3.82 1.30
C PRO A 133 -8.41 5.04 1.66
N LYS A 134 -9.58 5.15 1.04
CA LYS A 134 -10.55 6.21 1.34
C LYS A 134 -11.11 6.10 2.74
N LYS A 135 -11.53 4.89 3.15
CA LYS A 135 -12.11 4.69 4.49
C LYS A 135 -11.10 4.92 5.61
N VAL A 136 -9.82 4.61 5.40
CA VAL A 136 -8.78 4.84 6.41
C VAL A 136 -8.69 6.32 6.77
N ARG A 137 -8.92 7.23 5.81
CA ARG A 137 -8.93 8.68 6.02
C ARG A 137 -10.24 9.22 6.58
N THR A 138 -11.38 8.58 6.32
CA THR A 138 -12.70 9.09 6.73
C THR A 138 -13.28 8.46 8.00
N ASP A 139 -12.82 7.27 8.37
CA ASP A 139 -13.31 6.49 9.51
C ASP A 139 -12.21 6.33 10.57
N PRO A 140 -12.31 7.04 11.72
CA PRO A 140 -11.37 6.89 12.83
C PRO A 140 -11.25 5.46 13.34
N LEU A 141 -12.33 4.69 13.27
CA LEU A 141 -12.42 3.32 13.74
C LEU A 141 -11.96 2.30 12.68
N ALA A 142 -11.65 2.75 11.47
CA ALA A 142 -11.00 1.91 10.49
C ALA A 142 -9.65 1.45 11.05
N ARG A 143 -9.47 0.14 11.12
CA ARG A 143 -8.23 -0.46 11.59
C ARG A 143 -7.07 -0.03 10.69
N GLY A 144 -6.02 0.54 11.29
CA GLY A 144 -4.76 0.82 10.59
C GLY A 144 -4.13 -0.49 10.15
N ARG A 145 -4.27 -0.82 8.87
CA ARG A 145 -3.64 -2.01 8.29
C ARG A 145 -2.75 -1.56 7.16
N GLY A 146 -1.56 -2.12 7.10
CA GLY A 146 -0.57 -1.79 6.08
C GLY A 146 -0.05 -3.01 5.35
N ALA A 147 0.83 -2.76 4.39
CA ALA A 147 1.62 -3.80 3.72
C ALA A 147 2.65 -4.43 4.67
N GLY A 148 3.02 -3.74 5.76
CA GLY A 148 3.92 -4.29 6.78
C GLY A 148 5.39 -4.35 6.36
N HIS A 149 5.81 -3.49 5.43
CA HIS A 149 7.19 -3.47 4.94
C HIS A 149 7.95 -2.26 5.46
N ALA A 150 7.39 -1.07 5.26
CA ALA A 150 7.95 0.17 5.79
C ALA A 150 6.83 1.17 6.13
N LEU A 151 7.11 2.00 7.13
CA LEU A 151 6.21 3.00 7.67
C LEU A 151 7.00 4.29 7.88
N VAL A 152 6.44 5.40 7.43
CA VAL A 152 6.96 6.74 7.71
C VAL A 152 5.98 7.41 8.67
N VAL A 153 6.46 7.82 9.84
CA VAL A 153 5.64 8.34 10.93
C VAL A 153 6.26 9.59 11.52
N ARG A 154 5.45 10.60 11.86
CA ARG A 154 5.98 11.75 12.59
C ARG A 154 6.42 11.36 13.99
N THR A 155 7.56 11.88 14.42
CA THR A 155 8.16 11.55 15.72
C THR A 155 7.26 11.92 16.89
N ASP A 156 6.41 12.95 16.74
CA ASP A 156 5.42 13.34 17.74
C ASP A 156 4.29 12.31 17.93
N VAL A 157 3.90 11.58 16.88
CA VAL A 157 2.95 10.45 16.96
C VAL A 157 3.57 9.33 17.79
N LEU A 158 4.83 8.98 17.53
CA LEU A 158 5.55 7.96 18.30
C LEU A 158 5.68 8.36 19.78
N ALA A 159 6.04 9.61 20.05
CA ALA A 159 6.12 10.13 21.42
C ALA A 159 4.77 10.08 22.15
N ARG A 160 3.67 10.48 21.49
CA ARG A 160 2.31 10.38 22.07
C ARG A 160 1.87 8.94 22.32
N ALA A 161 2.33 8.01 21.47
CA ALA A 161 2.09 6.58 21.65
C ALA A 161 3.01 5.93 22.70
N GLY A 162 4.04 6.65 23.17
CA GLY A 162 5.04 6.11 24.11
C GLY A 162 5.92 5.04 23.48
N ILE A 163 6.18 5.12 22.17
CA ILE A 163 6.96 4.14 21.42
C ILE A 163 8.32 4.71 21.09
N ASP A 164 9.38 4.04 21.54
CA ASP A 164 10.76 4.38 21.16
C ASP A 164 11.09 3.71 19.82
N ALA A 165 11.46 4.52 18.83
CA ALA A 165 11.87 4.08 17.50
C ALA A 165 13.12 3.19 17.53
N ALA A 166 14.06 3.44 18.45
CA ALA A 166 15.30 2.67 18.56
C ALA A 166 15.02 1.20 18.94
N GLU A 167 13.96 0.96 19.71
CA GLU A 167 13.52 -0.39 20.08
C GLU A 167 12.80 -1.14 18.93
N GLN A 168 12.46 -0.43 17.85
CA GLN A 168 11.72 -0.98 16.70
C GLN A 168 12.62 -1.38 15.52
N ALA A 169 13.94 -1.46 15.71
CA ALA A 169 14.90 -1.74 14.63
C ALA A 169 14.75 -3.15 14.01
N ASP A 170 14.19 -4.10 14.76
CA ASP A 170 14.12 -5.52 14.38
C ASP A 170 12.68 -6.05 14.27
N LEU A 171 11.74 -5.22 13.85
CA LEU A 171 10.34 -5.63 13.71
C LEU A 171 10.11 -6.62 12.57
N GLU A 172 9.36 -7.68 12.85
CA GLU A 172 8.83 -8.55 11.81
C GLU A 172 7.70 -7.84 11.03
N PRO A 173 7.42 -8.23 9.77
CA PRO A 173 6.34 -7.64 8.99
C PRO A 173 4.97 -7.68 9.69
N SER A 174 4.69 -8.75 10.42
CA SER A 174 3.45 -8.85 11.21
C SER A 174 3.40 -7.90 12.39
N GLU A 175 4.55 -7.61 13.00
CA GLU A 175 4.65 -6.70 14.13
C GLU A 175 4.55 -5.25 13.65
N LEU A 176 5.14 -4.93 12.50
CA LEU A 176 4.97 -3.62 11.86
C LEU A 176 3.49 -3.36 11.51
N ILE A 177 2.75 -4.36 11.00
CA ILE A 177 1.30 -4.22 10.77
C ILE A 177 0.55 -3.96 12.08
N ALA A 178 0.92 -4.65 13.16
CA ALA A 178 0.30 -4.44 14.47
C ALA A 178 0.64 -3.05 15.02
N LEU A 179 1.86 -2.57 14.81
CA LEU A 179 2.31 -1.24 15.18
C LEU A 179 1.54 -0.16 14.41
N THR A 180 1.36 -0.30 13.09
CA THR A 180 0.51 0.61 12.29
C THR A 180 -0.92 0.65 12.84
N ALA A 181 -1.47 -0.48 13.27
CA ALA A 181 -2.79 -0.53 13.90
C ALA A 181 -2.84 0.18 15.25
N ALA A 182 -1.76 0.08 16.05
CA ALA A 182 -1.62 0.74 17.35
C ALA A 182 -1.40 2.25 17.23
N LEU A 183 -0.76 2.71 16.15
CA LEU A 183 -0.52 4.13 15.87
C LEU A 183 -1.73 4.83 15.26
N LYS A 184 -2.64 4.10 14.59
CA LYS A 184 -3.83 4.67 13.93
C LYS A 184 -4.67 5.60 14.83
N PRO A 185 -4.95 5.30 16.11
CA PRO A 185 -5.70 6.21 16.98
C PRO A 185 -5.02 7.58 17.19
N TYR A 186 -3.70 7.65 17.08
CA TYR A 186 -2.92 8.88 17.25
C TYR A 186 -2.80 9.70 15.95
N ALA A 187 -3.20 9.12 14.82
CA ALA A 187 -3.24 9.73 13.49
C ALA A 187 -4.57 9.39 12.78
N ALA A 188 -5.69 9.57 13.48
CA ALA A 188 -6.98 8.98 13.11
C ALA A 188 -7.47 9.35 11.69
N PHE A 189 -7.29 10.59 11.26
CA PHE A 189 -7.65 11.04 9.91
C PHE A 189 -6.42 11.24 9.00
N GLU A 190 -5.24 11.23 9.61
CA GLU A 190 -3.96 11.61 9.01
C GLU A 190 -3.10 10.35 8.74
N THR A 191 -3.76 9.22 8.51
CA THR A 191 -3.14 7.97 8.09
C THR A 191 -3.39 7.74 6.60
N GLY A 192 -2.33 7.46 5.85
CA GLY A 192 -2.40 7.14 4.43
C GLY A 192 -1.55 5.93 4.04
N HIS A 193 -1.67 5.57 2.76
CA HIS A 193 -0.92 4.51 2.11
C HIS A 193 -0.40 5.04 0.78
N ALA A 194 0.84 4.74 0.45
CA ALA A 194 1.40 5.07 -0.86
C ALA A 194 2.22 3.91 -1.40
N VAL A 195 2.20 3.75 -2.72
CA VAL A 195 3.08 2.79 -3.38
C VAL A 195 4.47 3.40 -3.51
N ALA A 196 5.46 2.66 -3.05
CA ALA A 196 6.88 2.95 -3.21
C ALA A 196 7.46 2.00 -4.27
N PRO A 197 7.58 2.42 -5.55
CA PRO A 197 7.96 1.52 -6.65
C PRO A 197 9.32 0.85 -6.45
N ARG A 198 10.27 1.57 -5.84
CA ARG A 198 11.64 1.09 -5.55
C ARG A 198 11.75 0.24 -4.29
N LEU A 199 10.68 0.14 -3.51
CA LEU A 199 10.65 -0.71 -2.32
C LEU A 199 10.36 -2.14 -2.75
N ILE A 200 11.22 -3.07 -2.32
CA ILE A 200 11.15 -4.49 -2.64
C ILE A 200 10.41 -5.26 -1.54
N ALA A 201 9.44 -6.07 -1.95
CA ALA A 201 8.65 -6.91 -1.07
C ALA A 201 9.47 -8.10 -0.57
N LEU A 202 9.32 -8.40 0.72
CA LEU A 202 9.97 -9.57 1.31
C LEU A 202 9.43 -10.87 0.69
N GLY A 203 10.28 -11.91 0.74
CA GLY A 203 9.88 -13.27 0.40
C GLY A 203 8.73 -13.75 1.30
N SER A 204 7.83 -14.57 0.76
CA SER A 204 6.81 -15.24 1.56
C SER A 204 7.43 -16.46 2.27
N ASP A 205 7.48 -16.42 3.60
CA ASP A 205 7.85 -17.58 4.42
C ASP A 205 6.58 -18.31 4.91
N PRO A 206 6.35 -19.58 4.50
CA PRO A 206 5.21 -20.37 4.95
C PRO A 206 5.11 -20.48 6.48
N SER A 207 6.25 -20.52 7.20
CA SER A 207 6.28 -20.64 8.66
C SER A 207 5.74 -19.38 9.36
N ARG A 208 5.83 -18.23 8.70
CA ARG A 208 5.41 -16.91 9.21
C ARG A 208 4.01 -16.52 8.73
N ARG A 209 3.49 -17.19 7.71
CA ARG A 209 2.21 -16.88 7.05
C ARG A 209 1.05 -16.75 8.03
N LYS A 210 0.95 -17.62 9.04
CA LYS A 210 -0.12 -17.57 10.04
C LYS A 210 -0.09 -16.28 10.87
N ARG A 211 1.10 -15.81 11.28
CA ARG A 211 1.26 -14.57 12.06
C ARG A 211 0.90 -13.37 11.21
N TRP A 212 1.37 -13.34 9.97
CA TRP A 212 1.03 -12.30 9.00
C TRP A 212 -0.47 -12.22 8.71
N LEU A 213 -1.16 -13.36 8.50
CA LEU A 213 -2.61 -13.38 8.31
C LEU A 213 -3.37 -12.85 9.52
N ARG A 214 -2.94 -13.18 10.75
CA ARG A 214 -3.57 -12.61 11.95
C ARG A 214 -3.36 -11.11 12.06
N ALA A 215 -2.15 -10.63 11.76
CA ALA A 215 -1.82 -9.20 11.81
C ALA A 215 -2.63 -8.38 10.80
N THR A 216 -2.83 -8.89 9.58
CA THR A 216 -3.75 -8.31 8.58
C THR A 216 -5.23 -8.45 8.97
N GLY A 217 -5.51 -9.06 10.13
CA GLY A 217 -6.84 -9.25 10.70
C GLY A 217 -7.64 -10.37 10.03
N VAL A 218 -7.01 -11.22 9.23
CA VAL A 218 -7.65 -12.39 8.62
C VAL A 218 -7.96 -13.40 9.73
N PRO A 219 -9.25 -13.68 10.01
CA PRO A 219 -9.60 -14.69 10.98
C PRO A 219 -9.26 -16.05 10.37
N VAL A 220 -8.19 -16.67 10.87
CA VAL A 220 -7.55 -17.84 10.24
C VAL A 220 -8.54 -19.00 10.06
N TRP A 221 -9.35 -19.30 11.07
CA TRP A 221 -10.32 -20.40 11.03
C TRP A 221 -11.45 -20.18 10.02
N PRO A 222 -12.20 -19.05 10.07
CA PRO A 222 -13.18 -18.74 9.03
C PRO A 222 -12.58 -18.67 7.63
N ASN A 223 -11.35 -18.18 7.48
CA ASN A 223 -10.68 -18.12 6.18
C ASN A 223 -10.37 -19.53 5.63
N LEU A 224 -9.96 -20.45 6.50
CA LEU A 224 -9.65 -21.82 6.13
C LEU A 224 -10.92 -22.60 5.78
N VAL A 225 -11.99 -22.43 6.57
CA VAL A 225 -13.32 -23.01 6.27
C VAL A 225 -13.89 -22.40 4.99
N GLY A 226 -13.75 -21.10 4.79
CA GLY A 226 -14.16 -20.40 3.57
C GLY A 226 -13.44 -20.95 2.34
N GLY A 227 -12.11 -21.07 2.39
CA GLY A 227 -11.33 -21.63 1.30
C GLY A 227 -11.67 -23.08 0.97
N LEU A 228 -11.94 -23.92 1.99
CA LEU A 228 -12.43 -25.28 1.78
C LEU A 228 -13.83 -25.29 1.15
N GLY A 229 -14.71 -24.40 1.60
CA GLY A 229 -16.05 -24.23 1.04
C GLY A 229 -16.01 -23.77 -0.43
N GLU A 230 -15.15 -22.82 -0.75
CA GLU A 230 -14.90 -22.36 -2.12
C GLU A 230 -14.36 -23.49 -2.99
N ALA A 231 -13.35 -24.22 -2.52
CA ALA A 231 -12.79 -25.38 -3.24
C ALA A 231 -13.85 -26.46 -3.49
N ALA A 232 -14.67 -26.76 -2.48
CA ALA A 232 -15.78 -27.70 -2.61
C ALA A 232 -16.84 -27.20 -3.59
N ALA A 233 -17.16 -25.90 -3.59
CA ALA A 233 -18.09 -25.29 -4.53
C ALA A 233 -17.58 -25.36 -5.98
N TYR A 234 -16.30 -25.05 -6.22
CA TYR A 234 -15.69 -25.18 -7.54
C TYR A 234 -15.65 -26.63 -8.01
N THR A 235 -15.26 -27.56 -7.13
CA THR A 235 -15.25 -28.99 -7.44
C THR A 235 -16.66 -29.49 -7.78
N GLY A 236 -17.67 -29.10 -6.99
CA GLY A 236 -19.06 -29.41 -7.24
C GLY A 236 -19.58 -28.81 -8.56
N ALA A 237 -19.18 -27.58 -8.89
CA ALA A 237 -19.52 -26.94 -10.16
C ALA A 237 -18.89 -27.67 -11.35
N CYS A 238 -17.63 -28.09 -11.26
CA CYS A 238 -16.97 -28.89 -12.30
C CYS A 238 -17.63 -30.25 -12.53
N VAL A 239 -18.16 -30.89 -11.48
CA VAL A 239 -18.84 -32.19 -11.60
C VAL A 239 -20.26 -32.03 -12.15
N THR A 240 -21.01 -31.03 -11.69
CA THR A 240 -22.43 -30.85 -12.06
C THR A 240 -22.63 -30.09 -13.37
N THR A 241 -21.75 -29.14 -13.68
CA THR A 241 -21.81 -28.27 -14.86
C THR A 241 -20.40 -28.01 -15.41
N PRO A 242 -19.77 -29.00 -16.08
CA PRO A 242 -18.34 -28.98 -16.40
C PRO A 242 -17.86 -27.72 -17.14
N LEU A 243 -18.63 -27.24 -18.11
CA LEU A 243 -18.32 -26.02 -18.86
C LEU A 243 -18.28 -24.79 -17.95
N TRP A 244 -19.29 -24.63 -17.09
CA TRP A 244 -19.41 -23.47 -16.20
C TRP A 244 -18.46 -23.55 -15.00
N GLY A 245 -18.18 -24.75 -14.49
CA GLY A 245 -17.12 -25.00 -13.52
C GLY A 245 -15.75 -24.61 -14.09
N ALA A 246 -15.44 -24.98 -15.33
CA ALA A 246 -14.20 -24.58 -16.00
C ALA A 246 -14.12 -23.06 -16.18
N VAL A 247 -15.22 -22.39 -16.57
CA VAL A 247 -15.29 -20.92 -16.65
C VAL A 247 -15.04 -20.27 -15.29
N ALA A 248 -15.63 -20.79 -14.21
CA ALA A 248 -15.44 -20.26 -12.86
C ALA A 248 -14.00 -20.43 -12.37
N VAL A 249 -13.38 -21.60 -12.60
CA VAL A 249 -11.97 -21.85 -12.26
C VAL A 249 -11.05 -20.95 -13.09
N LEU A 250 -11.30 -20.79 -14.37
CA LEU A 250 -10.54 -19.89 -15.24
C LEU A 250 -10.68 -18.43 -14.78
N ALA A 251 -11.88 -18.00 -14.41
CA ALA A 251 -12.12 -16.66 -13.91
C ALA A 251 -11.36 -16.41 -12.59
N MET A 252 -11.40 -17.37 -11.66
CA MET A 252 -10.63 -17.32 -10.40
C MET A 252 -9.13 -17.21 -10.68
N TRP A 253 -8.61 -18.01 -11.62
CA TRP A 253 -7.19 -17.98 -11.99
C TRP A 253 -6.78 -16.68 -12.69
N LEU A 254 -7.68 -16.08 -13.48
CA LEU A 254 -7.46 -14.80 -14.16
C LEU A 254 -7.65 -13.58 -13.26
N GLN A 255 -8.29 -13.71 -12.09
CA GLN A 255 -8.53 -12.59 -11.18
C GLN A 255 -7.28 -11.78 -10.82
N PRO A 256 -6.14 -12.36 -10.39
CA PRO A 256 -4.95 -11.57 -10.06
C PRO A 256 -4.45 -10.77 -11.26
N TYR A 257 -4.43 -11.38 -12.45
CA TYR A 257 -4.09 -10.68 -13.70
C TYR A 257 -5.08 -9.54 -14.00
N ALA A 258 -6.37 -9.76 -13.82
CA ALA A 258 -7.39 -8.73 -14.07
C ALA A 258 -7.30 -7.54 -13.10
N VAL A 259 -6.90 -7.78 -11.85
CA VAL A 259 -6.65 -6.73 -10.85
C VAL A 259 -5.38 -5.94 -11.19
N ALA A 260 -4.30 -6.64 -11.57
CA ALA A 260 -3.01 -6.05 -11.92
C ALA A 260 -2.93 -5.51 -13.36
N ALA A 261 -3.92 -5.78 -14.21
CA ALA A 261 -3.89 -5.41 -15.62
C ALA A 261 -4.04 -3.89 -15.84
N GLY A 262 -3.17 -3.37 -16.71
CA GLY A 262 -3.13 -1.98 -17.18
C GLY A 262 -2.16 -1.11 -16.39
N ALA A 263 -2.35 0.21 -16.43
CA ALA A 263 -1.59 1.15 -15.61
C ALA A 263 -2.04 1.05 -14.15
N VAL A 264 -1.45 0.10 -13.43
CA VAL A 264 -1.65 -0.14 -12.00
C VAL A 264 -0.35 0.22 -11.30
N PRO A 265 -0.39 0.94 -10.17
CA PRO A 265 0.81 1.43 -9.49
C PRO A 265 1.72 0.33 -8.92
N VAL A 266 1.18 -0.86 -8.71
CA VAL A 266 1.90 -2.04 -8.22
C VAL A 266 2.04 -3.04 -9.36
N ARG A 267 3.24 -3.60 -9.54
CA ARG A 267 3.56 -4.64 -10.51
C ARG A 267 3.92 -5.93 -9.76
N PRO A 268 2.96 -6.85 -9.55
CA PRO A 268 3.22 -8.07 -8.80
C PRO A 268 4.35 -8.89 -9.42
N ARG A 269 5.29 -9.34 -8.59
CA ARG A 269 6.47 -10.08 -9.07
C ARG A 269 6.17 -11.47 -9.65
N ASP A 270 4.99 -12.00 -9.41
CA ASP A 270 4.55 -13.37 -9.69
C ASP A 270 3.53 -13.48 -10.84
N LEU A 271 3.31 -12.39 -11.59
CA LEU A 271 2.43 -12.32 -12.77
C LEU A 271 3.22 -11.87 -14.01
#